data_AF-A0A396JUQ8-F1
#
_entry.id   AF-A0A396JUQ8-F1
#
_cell.length_a   1.000
_cell.length_b   1.000
_cell.length_c   1.000
_cell.angle_alpha   90.00
_cell.angle_beta   90.00
_cell.angle_gamma   90.00
#
_symmetry.space_group_name_H-M   'P 1'
#
loop_
_entity.id
_entity.type
_entity.pdbx_description
1 polymer ?
#
loop_
_entity_poly.entity_id
_entity_poly.type
_entity_poly.pdbx_seq_one_letter_code
_entity_poly.pdbx_strand_id
1 'polypeptide(L)'
;MREGPNLLKLARKEQCLALGTRLRSKYKIKYQFYRVFPNGEVQYLHPKDGVYPEKVNLGRQGVGQNFGSIGKNVSPIEVKFSGKQVYEL
;
A
#
# COMPACT_ATOMS: atom_id res chain seq x y z
N MET A 1 24.60 -2.02 -9.52
CA MET A 1 23.64 -3.15 -9.58
C MET A 1 24.23 -4.14 -10.57
N ARG A 2 24.27 -5.44 -10.25
CA ARG A 2 24.82 -6.43 -11.20
C ARG A 2 23.83 -6.63 -12.34
N GLU A 3 24.32 -7.04 -13.51
CA GLU A 3 23.45 -7.47 -14.59
C GLU A 3 22.63 -8.70 -14.16
N GLY A 4 21.35 -8.73 -14.54
CA GLY A 4 20.42 -9.80 -14.19
C GLY A 4 19.59 -9.55 -12.90
N PRO A 5 19.01 -10.61 -12.30
CA PRO A 5 18.17 -10.50 -11.12
C PRO A 5 18.99 -10.09 -9.89
N ASN A 6 18.48 -9.11 -9.13
CA ASN A 6 19.12 -8.60 -7.92
C ASN A 6 18.19 -8.76 -6.72
N LEU A 7 18.75 -9.09 -5.56
CA LEU A 7 18.04 -9.18 -4.29
C LEU A 7 18.66 -8.22 -3.27
N LEU A 8 17.82 -7.45 -2.59
CA LEU A 8 18.24 -6.50 -1.56
C LEU A 8 17.30 -6.61 -0.35
N LYS A 9 17.88 -6.73 0.85
CA LYS A 9 17.14 -6.76 2.12
C LYS A 9 17.16 -5.38 2.76
N LEU A 10 15.99 -4.87 3.11
CA LEU A 10 15.81 -3.55 3.74
C LEU A 10 14.96 -3.69 5.01
N ALA A 11 15.15 -2.78 5.96
CA ALA A 11 14.50 -2.87 7.27
C ALA A 11 13.04 -2.38 7.26
N ARG A 12 12.69 -1.45 6.37
CA ARG A 12 11.35 -0.84 6.32
C ARG A 12 10.74 -0.90 4.92
N LYS A 13 9.41 -1.08 4.87
CA LYS A 13 8.61 -1.08 3.64
C LYS A 13 8.79 0.21 2.81
N GLU A 14 8.86 1.35 3.49
CA GLU A 14 9.03 2.67 2.85
C GLU A 14 10.32 2.75 2.03
N GLN A 15 11.42 2.18 2.52
CA GLN A 15 12.70 2.14 1.81
C GLN A 15 12.59 1.32 0.52
N CYS A 16 11.89 0.18 0.57
CA CYS A 16 11.61 -0.64 -0.61
C CYS A 16 10.81 0.12 -1.66
N LEU A 17 9.78 0.87 -1.24
CA LEU A 17 8.94 1.69 -2.14
C LEU A 17 9.71 2.89 -2.73
N ALA A 18 10.53 3.55 -1.93
CA ALA A 18 11.35 4.67 -2.39
C ALA A 18 12.36 4.22 -3.45
N LEU A 19 13.05 3.09 -3.21
CA LEU A 19 13.96 2.49 -4.19
C LEU A 19 13.21 2.04 -5.44
N GLY A 20 12.10 1.31 -5.27
CA GLY A 20 11.29 0.82 -6.38
C GLY A 20 10.76 1.94 -7.29
N THR A 21 10.34 3.06 -6.69
CA THR A 21 9.93 4.26 -7.43
C THR A 21 11.07 4.82 -8.28
N ARG A 22 12.29 4.93 -7.70
CA ARG A 22 13.47 5.39 -8.43
C ARG A 22 13.88 4.44 -9.56
N LEU A 23 13.82 3.13 -9.31
CA LEU A 23 14.10 2.08 -10.31
C LEU A 23 13.15 2.19 -11.50
N ARG A 24 11.86 2.43 -11.24
CA ARG A 24 10.85 2.55 -12.29
C ARG A 24 10.90 3.89 -13.03
N SER A 25 11.11 5.01 -12.34
CA SER A 25 11.08 6.34 -12.95
C SER A 25 12.31 6.58 -13.83
N LYS A 26 13.50 6.38 -13.26
CA LYS A 26 14.79 6.70 -13.90
C LYS A 26 15.32 5.58 -14.77
N TYR A 27 15.19 4.33 -14.33
CA TYR A 27 15.85 3.19 -14.99
C TYR A 27 14.88 2.25 -15.73
N LYS A 28 13.57 2.47 -15.63
CA LYS A 28 12.51 1.62 -16.22
C LYS A 28 12.59 0.15 -15.80
N ILE A 29 13.13 -0.12 -14.61
CA ILE A 29 13.28 -1.47 -14.06
C ILE A 29 12.03 -1.84 -13.26
N LYS A 30 11.50 -3.03 -13.49
CA LYS A 30 10.40 -3.62 -12.70
C LYS A 30 10.96 -4.19 -11.40
N TYR A 31 10.21 -4.05 -10.30
CA TYR A 31 10.62 -4.57 -8.99
C TYR A 31 9.48 -5.30 -8.30
N GLN A 32 9.84 -6.13 -7.34
CA GLN A 32 8.94 -6.79 -6.41
C GLN A 32 9.53 -6.72 -5.01
N PHE A 33 8.69 -6.69 -3.99
CA PHE A 33 9.18 -6.89 -2.62
C PHE A 33 8.23 -7.71 -1.77
N TYR A 34 8.85 -8.30 -0.75
CA TYR A 34 8.25 -9.26 0.16
C TYR A 34 8.49 -8.80 1.60
N ARG A 35 7.61 -9.21 2.50
CA ARG A 35 7.84 -9.17 3.94
C ARG A 35 8.24 -10.56 4.39
N VAL A 36 9.36 -10.66 5.07
CA VAL A 36 9.84 -11.91 5.67
C VAL A 36 9.64 -11.79 7.17
N PHE A 37 8.92 -12.74 7.76
CA PHE A 37 8.67 -12.81 9.19
C PHE A 37 9.79 -13.60 9.90
N PRO A 38 9.97 -13.43 11.22
CA PRO A 38 11.00 -14.17 11.98
C PRO A 38 10.84 -15.69 11.94
N ASN A 39 9.62 -16.20 11.74
CA ASN A 39 9.32 -17.62 11.56
C ASN A 39 9.71 -18.16 10.16
N GLY A 40 10.20 -17.30 9.26
CA GLY A 40 10.56 -17.66 7.89
C GLY A 40 9.42 -17.55 6.87
N GLU A 41 8.20 -17.21 7.30
CA GLU A 41 7.10 -16.99 6.37
C GLU A 41 7.33 -15.75 5.51
N VAL A 42 6.99 -15.87 4.23
CA VAL A 42 7.18 -14.81 3.24
C VAL A 42 5.82 -14.36 2.72
N GLN A 43 5.51 -13.08 2.92
CA GLN A 43 4.33 -12.43 2.37
C GLN A 43 4.72 -11.55 1.19
N TYR A 44 4.16 -11.84 0.01
CA TYR A 44 4.27 -10.96 -1.16
C TYR A 44 3.46 -9.69 -0.94
N LEU A 45 4.09 -8.51 -1.14
CA LEU A 45 3.45 -7.22 -0.84
C LEU A 45 3.21 -6.34 -2.08
N HIS A 46 4.14 -6.31 -3.03
CA HIS A 46 4.04 -5.38 -4.15
C HIS A 46 4.75 -5.89 -5.41
N PRO A 47 4.13 -5.71 -6.61
CA PRO A 47 2.74 -5.31 -6.84
C PRO A 47 1.74 -6.42 -6.43
N LYS A 48 0.76 -6.12 -5.57
CA LYS A 48 -0.11 -7.13 -4.90
C LYS A 48 -0.71 -8.17 -5.85
N ASP A 49 -1.22 -7.72 -6.98
CA ASP A 49 -1.90 -8.56 -7.99
C ASP A 49 -1.10 -8.61 -9.31
N GLY A 50 0.21 -8.35 -9.26
CA GLY A 50 1.06 -8.21 -10.46
C GLY A 50 0.87 -6.91 -11.23
N VAL A 51 -0.25 -6.22 -11.04
CA VAL A 51 -0.52 -4.87 -11.57
C VAL A 51 -0.22 -3.82 -10.50
N TYR A 52 0.52 -2.78 -10.88
CA TYR A 52 0.80 -1.64 -9.99
C TYR A 52 -0.49 -0.96 -9.51
N PRO A 53 -0.52 -0.42 -8.27
CA PRO A 53 -1.77 0.04 -7.64
C PRO A 53 -2.39 1.25 -8.33
N GLU A 54 -1.60 2.10 -8.99
CA GLU A 54 -2.11 3.27 -9.71
C GLU A 54 -2.85 2.91 -11.01
N LYS A 55 -2.67 1.70 -11.55
CA LYS A 55 -3.40 1.21 -12.72
C LYS A 55 -4.62 0.43 -12.25
N VAL A 56 -5.82 0.77 -12.75
CA VAL A 56 -7.06 0.04 -12.47
C VAL A 56 -6.92 -1.44 -12.89
N ASN A 57 -7.41 -2.34 -12.05
CA ASN A 57 -7.46 -3.77 -12.32
C ASN A 57 -8.86 -4.30 -11.98
N LEU A 58 -9.44 -5.09 -12.89
CA LEU A 58 -10.74 -5.72 -12.66
C LEU A 58 -10.62 -6.70 -11.49
N GLY A 59 -11.61 -6.70 -10.58
CA GLY A 59 -11.61 -7.53 -9.38
C GLY A 59 -11.09 -6.85 -8.11
N ARG A 60 -10.59 -5.60 -8.17
CA ARG A 60 -10.29 -4.82 -6.96
C ARG A 60 -11.56 -4.29 -6.33
N GLN A 61 -11.69 -4.48 -5.01
CA GLN A 61 -12.76 -3.88 -4.21
C GLN A 61 -12.24 -2.63 -3.51
N GLY A 62 -13.05 -1.56 -3.52
CA GLY A 62 -12.80 -0.40 -2.68
C GLY A 62 -13.04 -0.78 -1.21
N VAL A 63 -12.06 -0.50 -0.36
CA VAL A 63 -12.15 -0.74 1.09
C VAL A 63 -11.95 0.60 1.79
N GLY A 64 -12.76 0.90 2.81
CA GLY A 64 -12.74 2.19 3.52
C GLY A 64 -13.32 3.34 2.71
N GLN A 65 -14.38 3.08 1.94
CA GLN A 65 -15.11 4.10 1.19
C GLN A 65 -16.33 4.56 1.97
N ASN A 66 -16.43 5.86 2.23
CA ASN A 66 -17.63 6.47 2.76
C ASN A 66 -18.43 7.06 1.59
N PHE A 67 -19.68 6.65 1.44
CA PHE A 67 -20.54 7.05 0.32
C PHE A 67 -21.21 8.40 0.59
N GLY A 68 -20.39 9.43 0.78
CA GLY A 68 -20.81 10.81 1.02
C GLY A 68 -19.72 11.81 0.64
N SER A 69 -20.09 13.09 0.54
CA SER A 69 -19.11 14.16 0.39
C SER A 69 -18.37 14.39 1.72
N ILE A 70 -17.08 14.74 1.67
CA ILE A 70 -16.25 14.98 2.87
C ILE A 70 -16.86 15.98 3.87
N GLY A 71 -17.63 16.97 3.39
CA GLY A 71 -18.31 17.95 4.24
C GLY A 71 -19.59 17.45 4.93
N LYS A 72 -20.03 16.22 4.67
CA LYS A 72 -21.20 15.59 5.30
C LYS A 72 -20.83 14.73 6.52
N ASN A 73 -19.56 14.75 6.93
CA ASN A 73 -19.17 14.11 8.19
C ASN A 73 -19.92 14.79 9.34
N VAL A 74 -20.45 13.98 10.25
CA VAL A 74 -21.19 14.48 11.42
C VAL A 74 -20.30 15.29 12.35
N SER A 75 -20.92 16.09 13.22
CA SER A 75 -20.17 16.83 14.22
C SER A 75 -19.57 15.89 15.28
N PRO A 76 -18.38 16.19 15.84
CA PRO A 76 -17.75 15.34 16.86
C PRO A 76 -18.61 15.09 18.11
N ILE A 77 -19.56 15.97 18.40
CA ILE A 77 -20.49 15.82 19.51
C ILE A 77 -21.45 14.63 19.32
N GLU A 78 -21.80 14.30 18.08
CA GLU A 78 -22.74 13.21 17.75
C GLU A 78 -22.13 11.82 17.99
N VAL A 79 -20.81 11.70 17.90
CA VAL A 79 -20.06 10.47 18.14
C VAL A 79 -19.36 10.46 19.51
N LYS A 80 -19.65 11.44 20.37
CA LYS A 80 -18.97 11.58 21.67
C LYS A 80 -19.19 10.34 22.53
N PHE A 81 -18.11 9.86 23.16
CA PHE A 81 -18.10 8.66 24.01
C PHE A 81 -18.51 7.34 23.34
N SER A 82 -18.69 7.32 22.01
CA SER A 82 -19.05 6.11 21.27
C SER A 82 -17.85 5.22 20.90
N GLY A 83 -16.62 5.73 21.05
CA GLY A 83 -15.39 5.09 20.57
C GLY A 83 -15.18 5.16 19.05
N LYS A 84 -16.15 5.70 18.30
CA LYS A 84 -16.08 5.90 16.85
C LYS A 84 -15.65 7.32 16.47
N GLN A 85 -14.99 7.45 15.33
CA GLN A 85 -14.63 8.73 14.73
C GLN A 85 -15.65 9.18 13.68
N VAL A 86 -15.73 10.48 13.40
CA VAL A 86 -16.69 11.06 12.45
C VAL A 86 -16.56 10.54 11.01
N TYR A 87 -15.40 9.98 10.66
CA TYR A 87 -15.09 9.40 9.34
C TYR A 87 -15.27 7.86 9.31
N GLU A 88 -15.70 7.25 10.41
CA GLU A 88 -16.00 5.81 10.46
C GLU A 88 -17.50 5.53 10.27
N LEU A 89 -18.30 6.60 10.20
CA LEU A 89 -19.71 6.60 9.82
C LEU A 89 -19.85 6.74 8.30
#